data_AF-A0A368TXG8-F1
#
_entry.id   AF-A0A368TXG8-F1
#
_cell.length_a   1.000
_cell.length_b   1.000
_cell.length_c   1.000
_cell.angle_alpha   90.00
_cell.angle_beta   90.00
_cell.angle_gamma   90.00
#
_symmetry.space_group_name_H-M   'P 1'
#
loop_
_entity.id
_entity.type
_entity.pdbx_description
1 polymer ?
#
loop_
_entity_poly.entity_id
_entity_poly.type
_entity_poly.pdbx_seq_one_letter_code
_entity_poly.pdbx_strand_id
1 'polypeptide(L)'
;MRIFHGHWRFPLLCTLFLSFQVQAQETAEEVDLGVDQAEAFDLLGEAVEYFDELKTLPESHWLKRDQESAEGDINALIEDAIEVLDVPGLAELRERYRAVEDNIQQEKRAIAELRERRILAPDMEAGVLTQYTPTETLKSFTAETRGDFDLLIEVHEANLAAFQYELEQMRQTMSAALAKLDVDMPPDQLELWLSSAIGEDVVSMGVVFDSIRRLTLRLEALTQESGENLDFAKRYYGMLVILHKLVVHMQEGFITKVNEEVLPKLQGFRDEADALIAESRRLIGEGNNRAALQQNIDANELTKRAIVLYERIVESQRHKVNQALEVSRREEAVAANTYRTVALSASVTTLIRDGINTFETLSNLQVPDAAEFQNAEIREEFRKLTARLEASD
;
A
#
# COMPACT_ATOMS: atom_id res chain seq x y z
N MET A 1 -53.49 60.05 -17.87
CA MET A 1 -52.83 60.26 -19.18
C MET A 1 -51.35 59.92 -19.00
N ARG A 2 -50.84 58.94 -19.79
CA ARG A 2 -49.43 58.47 -19.94
C ARG A 2 -48.81 57.74 -18.75
N ILE A 3 -48.69 56.40 -18.74
CA ILE A 3 -47.95 55.41 -19.58
C ILE A 3 -46.52 55.13 -19.04
N PHE A 4 -46.33 53.85 -18.74
CA PHE A 4 -45.11 53.06 -18.45
C PHE A 4 -43.82 53.52 -19.13
N HIS A 5 -42.66 53.28 -18.49
CA HIS A 5 -41.64 52.32 -18.94
C HIS A 5 -40.61 52.08 -17.81
N GLY A 6 -40.61 50.87 -17.27
CA GLY A 6 -39.58 50.39 -16.34
C GLY A 6 -38.38 49.88 -17.13
N HIS A 7 -37.19 50.42 -16.82
CA HIS A 7 -35.92 49.82 -17.20
C HIS A 7 -35.25 49.29 -15.93
N TRP A 8 -35.33 47.98 -15.72
CA TRP A 8 -34.40 47.27 -14.86
C TRP A 8 -33.05 47.20 -15.59
N ARG A 9 -32.04 47.89 -15.07
CA ARG A 9 -30.63 47.67 -15.41
C ARG A 9 -29.96 47.08 -14.17
N PHE A 10 -29.80 45.75 -14.18
CA PHE A 10 -28.86 45.04 -13.32
C PHE A 10 -27.43 45.40 -13.76
N PRO A 11 -26.52 45.83 -12.87
CA PRO A 11 -25.09 45.69 -13.11
C PRO A 11 -24.56 44.44 -12.40
N LEU A 12 -24.23 43.44 -13.22
CA LEU A 12 -23.01 42.62 -13.16
C LEU A 12 -22.25 42.61 -11.81
N LEU A 13 -22.56 41.62 -10.97
CA LEU A 13 -21.72 41.19 -9.84
C LEU A 13 -21.77 39.67 -9.65
N CYS A 14 -21.82 38.91 -10.76
CA CYS A 14 -21.84 37.44 -10.74
C CYS A 14 -20.60 36.78 -11.37
N THR A 15 -19.57 37.53 -11.76
CA THR A 15 -18.46 36.97 -12.56
C THR A 15 -17.21 36.56 -11.76
N LEU A 16 -17.17 36.72 -10.43
CA LEU A 16 -16.03 36.28 -9.61
C LEU A 16 -16.31 35.04 -8.74
N PHE A 17 -17.58 34.71 -8.48
CA PHE A 17 -17.95 33.47 -7.76
C PHE A 17 -18.00 32.23 -8.66
N LEU A 18 -18.15 32.42 -9.98
CA LEU A 18 -18.14 31.30 -10.94
C LEU A 18 -16.73 30.80 -11.28
N SER A 19 -15.68 31.59 -11.04
CA SER A 19 -14.31 31.18 -11.37
C SER A 19 -13.79 30.09 -10.43
N PHE A 20 -14.26 30.06 -9.19
CA PHE A 20 -13.87 29.02 -8.21
C PHE A 20 -14.75 27.76 -8.29
N GLN A 21 -16.03 27.89 -8.66
CA GLN A 21 -16.91 26.73 -8.88
C GLN A 21 -16.59 25.99 -10.18
N VAL A 22 -16.11 26.69 -11.22
CA VAL A 22 -15.68 26.03 -12.47
C VAL A 22 -14.38 25.25 -12.28
N GLN A 23 -13.54 25.63 -11.32
CA GLN A 23 -12.31 24.90 -11.00
C GLN A 23 -12.50 23.73 -10.01
N ALA A 24 -13.64 23.68 -9.31
CA ALA A 24 -14.00 22.54 -8.46
C ALA A 24 -14.73 21.41 -9.23
N GLN A 25 -15.08 21.65 -10.49
CA GLN A 25 -15.86 20.71 -11.32
C GLN A 25 -15.07 20.07 -12.46
N GLU A 26 -13.80 20.48 -12.65
CA GLU A 26 -12.78 19.75 -13.40
C GLU A 26 -11.83 19.10 -12.39
N THR A 27 -11.61 17.79 -12.50
CA THR A 27 -10.84 16.87 -11.62
C THR A 27 -11.65 16.06 -10.59
N ALA A 28 -12.76 15.44 -11.03
CA ALA A 28 -12.88 14.01 -10.75
C ALA A 28 -11.96 13.29 -11.74
N GLU A 29 -10.66 13.47 -11.58
CA GLU A 29 -9.68 12.61 -12.23
C GLU A 29 -10.01 11.20 -11.75
N GLU A 30 -10.30 10.30 -12.69
CA GLU A 30 -10.46 8.90 -12.36
C GLU A 30 -9.14 8.48 -11.72
N VAL A 31 -9.15 8.28 -10.39
CA VAL A 31 -7.96 7.92 -9.64
C VAL A 31 -7.47 6.60 -10.23
N ASP A 32 -6.44 6.68 -11.05
CA ASP A 32 -5.79 5.52 -11.63
C ASP A 32 -4.94 4.91 -10.52
N LEU A 33 -5.52 3.90 -9.87
CA LEU A 33 -4.82 3.10 -8.86
C LEU A 33 -3.91 2.05 -9.54
N GLY A 34 -3.36 2.39 -10.71
CA GLY A 34 -2.55 1.53 -11.54
C GLY A 34 -1.26 1.13 -10.83
N VAL A 35 -1.23 -0.12 -10.37
CA VAL A 35 -0.03 -0.74 -9.81
C VAL A 35 0.89 -1.14 -10.97
N ASP A 36 2.19 -0.87 -10.85
CA ASP A 36 3.18 -1.37 -11.82
C ASP A 36 3.39 -2.87 -11.62
N GLN A 37 2.48 -3.65 -12.19
CA GLN A 37 2.49 -5.10 -12.10
C GLN A 37 3.70 -5.71 -12.80
N ALA A 38 4.37 -5.01 -13.71
CA ALA A 38 5.52 -5.54 -14.43
C ALA A 38 6.76 -5.52 -13.52
N GLU A 39 7.02 -4.39 -12.87
CA GLU A 39 8.13 -4.26 -11.92
C GLU A 39 7.97 -5.21 -10.73
N ALA A 40 6.76 -5.29 -10.15
CA ALA A 40 6.50 -6.26 -9.09
C ALA A 40 6.74 -7.71 -9.54
N PHE A 41 6.42 -8.04 -10.79
CA PHE A 41 6.65 -9.39 -11.34
C PHE A 41 8.15 -9.70 -11.48
N ASP A 42 8.96 -8.71 -11.84
CA ASP A 42 10.41 -8.87 -11.96
C ASP A 42 11.06 -9.05 -10.57
N LEU A 43 10.69 -8.22 -9.59
CA LEU A 43 11.16 -8.34 -8.20
C LEU A 43 10.81 -9.71 -7.59
N LEU A 44 9.58 -10.18 -7.78
CA LEU A 44 9.16 -11.51 -7.35
C LEU A 44 9.97 -12.62 -8.05
N GLY A 45 10.33 -12.41 -9.33
CA GLY A 45 11.16 -13.35 -10.08
C GLY A 45 12.58 -13.44 -9.53
N GLU A 46 13.19 -12.30 -9.21
CA GLU A 46 14.53 -12.22 -8.60
C GLU A 46 14.54 -12.88 -7.21
N ALA A 47 13.51 -12.64 -6.40
CA ALA A 47 13.38 -13.24 -5.07
C ALA A 47 13.30 -14.79 -5.12
N VAL A 48 12.76 -15.36 -6.20
CA VAL A 48 12.74 -16.81 -6.39
C VAL A 48 14.14 -17.40 -6.57
N GLU A 49 15.06 -16.66 -7.20
CA GLU A 49 16.43 -17.13 -7.40
C GLU A 49 17.14 -17.31 -6.05
N TYR A 50 17.00 -16.32 -5.16
CA TYR A 50 17.51 -16.41 -3.79
C TYR A 50 16.80 -17.48 -2.96
N PHE A 51 15.48 -17.64 -3.14
CA PHE A 51 14.74 -18.70 -2.46
C PHE A 51 15.20 -20.11 -2.86
N ASP A 52 15.60 -20.30 -4.12
CA ASP A 52 16.17 -21.56 -4.56
C ASP A 52 17.54 -21.85 -3.98
N GLU A 53 18.34 -20.80 -3.78
CA GLU A 53 19.67 -20.88 -3.20
C GLU A 53 19.66 -21.39 -1.76
N LEU A 54 18.64 -21.06 -0.97
CA LEU A 54 18.49 -21.48 0.44
C LEU A 54 18.68 -23.00 0.63
N LYS A 55 18.27 -23.82 -0.34
CA LYS A 55 18.41 -25.29 -0.28
C LYS A 55 19.86 -25.77 -0.32
N THR A 56 20.76 -24.93 -0.83
CA THR A 56 22.17 -25.26 -1.07
C THR A 56 23.12 -24.64 -0.04
N LEU A 57 22.62 -23.68 0.75
CA LEU A 57 23.41 -22.92 1.69
C LEU A 57 23.39 -23.54 3.09
N PRO A 58 24.49 -23.44 3.86
CA PRO A 58 24.50 -23.80 5.28
C PRO A 58 23.65 -22.84 6.13
N GLU A 59 23.14 -23.31 7.27
CA GLU A 59 22.23 -22.54 8.14
C GLU A 59 22.84 -21.21 8.66
N SER A 60 24.13 -21.17 9.03
CA SER A 60 24.84 -19.91 9.31
C SER A 60 26.35 -20.02 9.04
N HIS A 61 26.96 -18.94 8.54
CA HIS A 61 28.38 -18.87 8.24
C HIS A 61 28.93 -17.43 8.24
N TRP A 62 29.84 -17.09 9.16
CA TRP A 62 30.35 -15.73 9.40
C TRP A 62 31.10 -14.99 8.26
N LEU A 63 31.41 -15.63 7.13
CA LEU A 63 32.29 -15.12 6.07
C LEU A 63 31.86 -15.52 4.65
N LYS A 64 30.86 -16.39 4.53
CA LYS A 64 30.39 -16.93 3.26
C LYS A 64 28.88 -16.87 3.29
N ARG A 65 28.29 -16.82 2.10
CA ARG A 65 26.84 -16.85 1.92
C ARG A 65 26.22 -18.01 2.69
N ASP A 66 25.14 -17.73 3.39
CA ASP A 66 24.39 -18.63 4.26
C ASP A 66 22.89 -18.36 4.15
N GLN A 67 22.08 -19.18 4.80
CA GLN A 67 20.62 -19.02 4.74
C GLN A 67 20.16 -17.67 5.29
N GLU A 68 20.78 -17.15 6.35
CA GLU A 68 20.46 -15.86 6.95
C GLU A 68 20.68 -14.69 5.96
N SER A 69 21.83 -14.66 5.27
CA SER A 69 22.10 -13.63 4.26
C SER A 69 21.17 -13.72 3.06
N ALA A 70 20.85 -14.93 2.58
CA ALA A 70 19.91 -15.11 1.48
C ALA A 70 18.46 -14.76 1.88
N GLU A 71 18.05 -15.02 3.13
CA GLU A 71 16.77 -14.54 3.67
C GLU A 71 16.73 -13.01 3.76
N GLY A 72 17.85 -12.38 4.11
CA GLY A 72 18.00 -10.92 4.05
C GLY A 72 17.76 -10.35 2.65
N ASP A 73 18.36 -10.96 1.61
CA ASP A 73 18.16 -10.54 0.23
C ASP A 73 16.69 -10.70 -0.22
N ILE A 74 16.04 -11.81 0.16
CA ILE A 74 14.63 -12.04 -0.13
C ILE A 74 13.76 -10.98 0.57
N ASN A 75 14.05 -10.66 1.82
CA ASN A 75 13.30 -9.66 2.58
C ASN A 75 13.45 -8.26 1.96
N ALA A 76 14.65 -7.88 1.48
CA ALA A 76 14.86 -6.61 0.79
C ALA A 76 14.00 -6.51 -0.48
N LEU A 77 13.99 -7.58 -1.30
CA LEU A 77 13.13 -7.61 -2.51
C LEU A 77 11.63 -7.63 -2.17
N ILE A 78 11.25 -8.20 -1.03
CA ILE A 78 9.89 -8.14 -0.51
C ILE A 78 9.52 -6.70 -0.14
N GLU A 79 10.41 -5.96 0.51
CA GLU A 79 10.20 -4.54 0.85
C GLU A 79 10.04 -3.69 -0.42
N ASP A 80 10.92 -3.87 -1.41
CA ASP A 80 10.82 -3.20 -2.71
C ASP A 80 9.51 -3.56 -3.42
N ALA A 81 9.11 -4.83 -3.38
CA ALA A 81 7.85 -5.27 -3.97
C ALA A 81 6.63 -4.67 -3.26
N ILE A 82 6.68 -4.48 -1.92
CA ILE A 82 5.61 -3.79 -1.19
C ILE A 82 5.48 -2.35 -1.66
N GLU A 83 6.59 -1.63 -1.85
CA GLU A 83 6.59 -0.25 -2.32
C GLU A 83 5.96 -0.14 -3.73
N VAL A 84 6.32 -1.04 -4.64
CA VAL A 84 5.78 -1.08 -6.01
C VAL A 84 4.32 -1.52 -6.05
N LEU A 85 3.91 -2.43 -5.15
CA LEU A 85 2.54 -2.94 -5.07
C LEU A 85 1.58 -2.01 -4.32
N ASP A 86 2.11 -1.07 -3.54
CA ASP A 86 1.35 0.05 -3.02
C ASP A 86 0.99 0.99 -4.17
N VAL A 87 -0.05 1.79 -3.98
CA VAL A 87 -0.61 2.61 -5.06
C VAL A 87 -0.13 4.06 -4.92
N PRO A 88 0.63 4.60 -5.89
CA PRO A 88 1.07 5.99 -5.85
C PRO A 88 -0.07 7.00 -5.70
N GLY A 89 -1.21 6.74 -6.36
CA GLY A 89 -2.40 7.59 -6.26
C GLY A 89 -3.02 7.65 -4.87
N LEU A 90 -2.83 6.61 -4.03
CA LEU A 90 -3.29 6.64 -2.64
C LEU A 90 -2.38 7.52 -1.78
N ALA A 91 -1.06 7.44 -1.99
CA ALA A 91 -0.10 8.31 -1.30
C ALA A 91 -0.36 9.79 -1.63
N GLU A 92 -0.62 10.12 -2.90
CA GLU A 92 -0.96 11.49 -3.34
C GLU A 92 -2.28 11.98 -2.74
N LEU A 93 -3.32 11.15 -2.78
CA LEU A 93 -4.61 11.46 -2.15
C LEU A 93 -4.44 11.77 -0.65
N ARG A 94 -3.59 10.99 0.03
CA ARG A 94 -3.28 11.18 1.45
C ARG A 94 -2.48 12.46 1.71
N GLU A 95 -1.49 12.77 0.89
CA GLU A 95 -0.74 14.02 0.99
C GLU A 95 -1.67 15.23 0.84
N ARG A 96 -2.57 15.17 -0.14
CA ARG A 96 -3.59 16.20 -0.36
C ARG A 96 -4.56 16.30 0.83
N TYR A 97 -5.00 15.17 1.40
CA TYR A 97 -5.84 15.16 2.60
C TYR A 97 -5.17 15.90 3.77
N ARG A 98 -3.91 15.56 4.07
CA ARG A 98 -3.11 16.21 5.13
C ARG A 98 -2.92 17.69 4.87
N ALA A 99 -2.66 18.09 3.62
CA ALA A 99 -2.52 19.50 3.24
C ALA A 99 -3.81 20.30 3.51
N VAL A 100 -4.98 19.73 3.22
CA VAL A 100 -6.26 20.38 3.52
C VAL A 100 -6.53 20.44 5.04
N GLU A 101 -6.19 19.39 5.80
CA GLU A 101 -6.24 19.45 7.27
C GLU A 101 -5.35 20.57 7.84
N ASP A 102 -4.14 20.72 7.33
CA ASP A 102 -3.22 21.78 7.73
C ASP A 102 -3.78 23.17 7.39
N ASN A 103 -4.39 23.33 6.22
CA ASN A 103 -5.09 24.57 5.85
C ASN A 103 -6.22 24.88 6.82
N ILE A 104 -7.03 23.89 7.20
CA ILE A 104 -8.09 24.05 8.21
C ILE A 104 -7.52 24.52 9.56
N GLN A 105 -6.38 23.97 9.99
CA GLN A 105 -5.75 24.42 11.24
C GLN A 105 -5.20 25.84 11.14
N GLN A 106 -4.65 26.22 9.98
CA GLN A 106 -4.19 27.58 9.72
C GLN A 106 -5.36 28.57 9.73
N GLU A 107 -6.48 28.26 9.07
CA GLU A 107 -7.70 29.08 9.06
C GLU A 107 -8.25 29.27 10.49
N LYS A 108 -8.30 28.19 11.28
CA LYS A 108 -8.74 28.27 12.69
C LYS A 108 -7.84 29.19 13.53
N ARG A 109 -6.52 29.15 13.33
CA ARG A 109 -5.57 30.04 14.01
C ARG A 109 -5.76 31.50 13.58
N ALA A 110 -5.91 31.75 12.28
CA ALA A 110 -6.17 33.09 11.75
C ALA A 110 -7.46 33.69 12.32
N ILE A 111 -8.55 32.90 12.37
CA ILE A 111 -9.81 33.31 13.00
C ILE A 111 -9.61 33.67 14.47
N ALA A 112 -8.85 32.86 15.22
CA ALA A 112 -8.58 33.12 16.63
C ALA A 112 -7.81 34.43 16.85
N GLU A 113 -6.76 34.67 16.06
CA GLU A 113 -5.96 35.90 16.09
C GLU A 113 -6.79 37.14 15.71
N LEU A 114 -7.63 37.03 14.68
CA LEU A 114 -8.54 38.11 14.29
C LEU A 114 -9.58 38.41 15.38
N ARG A 115 -10.11 37.39 16.04
CA ARG A 115 -11.04 37.55 17.17
C ARG A 115 -10.37 38.25 18.35
N GLU A 116 -9.09 37.96 18.63
CA GLU A 116 -8.31 38.67 19.65
C GLU A 116 -8.14 40.15 19.30
N ARG A 117 -7.69 40.45 18.07
CA ARG A 117 -7.52 41.84 17.59
C ARG A 117 -8.84 42.61 17.60
N ARG A 118 -9.94 41.96 17.21
CA ARG A 118 -11.29 42.53 17.22
C ARG A 118 -11.73 42.99 18.62
N ILE A 119 -11.39 42.24 19.68
CA ILE A 119 -11.76 42.62 21.06
C ILE A 119 -11.15 43.98 21.44
N LEU A 120 -9.91 44.21 21.00
CA LEU A 120 -9.13 45.43 21.26
C LEU A 120 -9.50 46.60 20.34
N ALA A 121 -10.21 46.34 19.24
CA ALA A 121 -10.54 47.31 18.22
C ALA A 121 -11.73 48.23 18.62
N PRO A 122 -11.74 49.50 18.15
CA PRO A 122 -12.86 50.41 18.32
C PRO A 122 -14.15 49.87 17.69
N ASP A 123 -15.26 50.10 18.39
CA ASP A 123 -16.61 49.67 18.00
C ASP A 123 -17.21 50.57 16.93
N MET A 124 -16.72 50.40 15.70
CA MET A 124 -17.13 51.13 14.51
C MET A 124 -17.43 50.16 13.37
N GLU A 125 -18.30 50.60 12.45
CA GLU A 125 -18.52 49.86 11.19
C GLU A 125 -17.25 49.81 10.36
N ALA A 126 -17.20 48.84 9.44
CA ALA A 126 -16.06 48.63 8.57
C ALA A 126 -15.68 49.92 7.82
N GLY A 127 -14.39 50.23 7.82
CA GLY A 127 -13.86 51.38 7.12
C GLY A 127 -14.09 51.26 5.62
N VAL A 128 -14.45 52.39 5.00
CA VAL A 128 -14.62 52.49 3.53
C VAL A 128 -13.38 51.97 2.79
N LEU A 129 -12.19 52.22 3.35
CA LEU A 129 -10.91 51.74 2.82
C LEU A 129 -10.85 50.21 2.72
N THR A 130 -11.24 49.49 3.77
CA THR A 130 -11.23 48.02 3.82
C THR A 130 -12.20 47.42 2.81
N GLN A 131 -13.35 48.05 2.61
CA GLN A 131 -14.36 47.60 1.63
C GLN A 131 -13.87 47.65 0.18
N TYR A 132 -12.95 48.57 -0.16
CA TYR A 132 -12.39 48.72 -1.50
C TYR A 132 -10.95 48.20 -1.64
N THR A 133 -10.37 47.61 -0.59
CA THR A 133 -9.01 47.08 -0.63
C THR A 133 -9.01 45.74 -1.38
N PRO A 134 -8.23 45.61 -2.47
CA PRO A 134 -8.15 44.35 -3.21
C PRO A 134 -7.32 43.34 -2.41
N THR A 135 -7.76 42.07 -2.36
CA THR A 135 -7.10 40.92 -1.72
C THR A 135 -7.08 40.91 -0.18
N GLU A 136 -7.17 39.71 0.40
CA GLU A 136 -7.26 39.49 1.85
C GLU A 136 -6.00 39.94 2.61
N THR A 137 -4.83 39.70 2.05
CA THR A 137 -3.56 40.14 2.63
C THR A 137 -3.57 41.64 2.89
N LEU A 138 -3.98 42.45 1.91
CA LEU A 138 -4.02 43.91 2.04
C LEU A 138 -5.12 44.38 3.00
N LYS A 139 -6.28 43.71 3.04
CA LYS A 139 -7.34 43.99 4.03
C LYS A 139 -6.86 43.79 5.46
N SER A 140 -6.04 42.76 5.72
CA SER A 140 -5.52 42.48 7.06
C SER A 140 -4.58 43.58 7.61
N PHE A 141 -3.89 44.30 6.72
CA PHE A 141 -3.01 45.42 7.04
C PHE A 141 -3.78 46.73 7.26
N THR A 142 -4.96 46.88 6.64
CA THR A 142 -5.78 48.10 6.74
C THR A 142 -6.93 47.97 7.75
N ALA A 143 -7.15 46.78 8.32
CA ALA A 143 -8.18 46.53 9.32
C ALA A 143 -7.87 47.23 10.65
N GLU A 144 -8.72 48.20 11.01
CA GLU A 144 -8.57 49.02 12.23
C GLU A 144 -9.82 48.99 13.12
N THR A 145 -10.98 48.59 12.59
CA THR A 145 -12.28 48.61 13.31
C THR A 145 -12.83 47.21 13.55
N ARG A 146 -13.77 47.07 14.50
CA ARG A 146 -14.49 45.80 14.68
C ARG A 146 -15.18 45.31 13.41
N GLY A 147 -15.79 46.20 12.62
CA GLY A 147 -16.42 45.84 11.36
C GLY A 147 -15.42 45.32 10.31
N ASP A 148 -14.19 45.84 10.28
CA ASP A 148 -13.13 45.33 9.38
C ASP A 148 -12.72 43.91 9.77
N PHE A 149 -12.55 43.66 11.07
CA PHE A 149 -12.23 42.33 11.58
C PHE A 149 -13.38 41.34 11.40
N ASP A 150 -14.64 41.78 11.53
CA ASP A 150 -15.82 40.95 11.27
C ASP A 150 -15.85 40.47 9.81
N LEU A 151 -15.55 41.34 8.85
CA LEU A 151 -15.45 40.96 7.43
C LEU A 151 -14.33 39.94 7.18
N LEU A 152 -13.16 40.12 7.79
CA LEU A 152 -12.05 39.16 7.65
C LEU A 152 -12.40 37.80 8.27
N ILE A 153 -13.01 37.81 9.46
CA ILE A 153 -13.46 36.59 10.12
C ILE A 153 -14.47 35.84 9.24
N GLU A 154 -15.42 36.54 8.62
CA GLU A 154 -16.40 35.93 7.71
C GLU A 154 -15.72 35.25 6.51
N VAL A 155 -14.69 35.87 5.92
CA VAL A 155 -13.93 35.26 4.81
C VAL A 155 -13.21 33.99 5.27
N HIS A 156 -12.50 34.04 6.39
CA HIS A 156 -11.79 32.87 6.92
C HIS A 156 -12.76 31.75 7.35
N GLU A 157 -13.94 32.09 7.89
CA GLU A 157 -14.99 31.12 8.20
C GLU A 157 -15.56 30.48 6.93
N ALA A 158 -15.70 31.23 5.83
CA ALA A 158 -16.10 30.68 4.53
C ALA A 158 -15.03 29.74 3.93
N ASN A 159 -13.75 30.10 4.00
CA ASN A 159 -12.64 29.23 3.59
C ASN A 159 -12.63 27.93 4.41
N LEU A 160 -12.79 28.05 5.73
CA LEU A 160 -12.86 26.89 6.63
C LEU A 160 -14.00 25.94 6.24
N ALA A 161 -15.19 26.46 5.92
CA ALA A 161 -16.31 25.65 5.45
C ALA A 161 -16.01 24.99 4.09
N ALA A 162 -15.35 25.70 3.17
CA ALA A 162 -14.95 25.15 1.87
C ALA A 162 -13.95 24.00 2.03
N PHE A 163 -12.91 24.15 2.85
CA PHE A 163 -11.94 23.08 3.10
C PHE A 163 -12.57 21.87 3.82
N GLN A 164 -13.50 22.09 4.76
CA GLN A 164 -14.24 21.00 5.40
C GLN A 164 -15.08 20.21 4.38
N TYR A 165 -15.71 20.92 3.44
CA TYR A 165 -16.43 20.29 2.34
C TYR A 165 -15.48 19.51 1.42
N GLU A 166 -14.30 20.06 1.12
CA GLU A 166 -13.26 19.36 0.35
C GLU A 166 -12.81 18.05 1.03
N LEU A 167 -12.58 18.05 2.35
CA LEU A 167 -12.26 16.83 3.10
C LEU A 167 -13.37 15.76 3.00
N GLU A 168 -14.64 16.17 3.07
CA GLU A 168 -15.76 15.25 2.89
C GLU A 168 -15.76 14.64 1.47
N GLN A 169 -15.57 15.45 0.43
CA GLN A 169 -15.49 14.95 -0.94
C GLN A 169 -14.29 14.02 -1.16
N MET A 170 -13.11 14.36 -0.62
CA MET A 170 -11.95 13.49 -0.70
C MET A 170 -12.18 12.14 -0.02
N ARG A 171 -12.83 12.11 1.15
CA ARG A 171 -13.19 10.85 1.83
C ARG A 171 -14.14 10.00 1.00
N GLN A 172 -15.14 10.61 0.36
CA GLN A 172 -16.06 9.90 -0.53
C GLN A 172 -15.34 9.32 -1.75
N THR A 173 -14.49 10.11 -2.39
CA THR A 173 -13.70 9.67 -3.55
C THR A 173 -12.75 8.54 -3.19
N MET A 174 -12.00 8.66 -2.10
CA MET A 174 -11.10 7.61 -1.61
C MET A 174 -11.86 6.34 -1.22
N SER A 175 -12.98 6.47 -0.49
CA SER A 175 -13.83 5.32 -0.13
C SER A 175 -14.33 4.59 -1.37
N ALA A 176 -14.78 5.30 -2.39
CA ALA A 176 -15.20 4.72 -3.66
C ALA A 176 -14.02 4.07 -4.41
N ALA A 177 -12.83 4.67 -4.36
CA ALA A 177 -11.62 4.14 -4.98
C ALA A 177 -11.16 2.83 -4.30
N LEU A 178 -11.18 2.79 -2.96
CA LEU A 178 -10.91 1.59 -2.17
C LEU A 178 -11.95 0.49 -2.42
N ALA A 179 -13.22 0.84 -2.54
CA ALA A 179 -14.27 -0.13 -2.86
C ALA A 179 -14.07 -0.80 -4.23
N LYS A 180 -13.49 -0.10 -5.22
CA LYS A 180 -13.09 -0.71 -6.51
C LYS A 180 -11.98 -1.76 -6.36
N LEU A 181 -11.22 -1.70 -5.28
CA LEU A 181 -10.18 -2.67 -4.90
C LEU A 181 -10.72 -3.76 -3.95
N ASP A 182 -12.04 -3.90 -3.81
CA ASP A 182 -12.69 -4.77 -2.81
C ASP A 182 -12.29 -4.45 -1.35
N VAL A 183 -11.81 -3.23 -1.07
CA VAL A 183 -11.52 -2.73 0.28
C VAL A 183 -12.72 -1.92 0.77
N ASP A 184 -13.59 -2.54 1.57
CA ASP A 184 -14.76 -1.87 2.16
C ASP A 184 -14.36 -0.97 3.33
N MET A 185 -14.26 0.32 3.06
CA MET A 185 -13.94 1.34 4.06
C MET A 185 -14.84 2.57 3.85
N PRO A 186 -15.96 2.68 4.59
CA PRO A 186 -16.86 3.83 4.45
C PRO A 186 -16.19 5.13 4.92
N PRO A 187 -16.65 6.32 4.45
CA PRO A 187 -16.00 7.60 4.70
C PRO A 187 -15.70 7.90 6.18
N ASP A 188 -16.63 7.56 7.08
CA ASP A 188 -16.47 7.77 8.53
C ASP A 188 -15.34 6.91 9.13
N GLN A 189 -15.18 5.68 8.62
CA GLN A 189 -14.06 4.82 9.05
C GLN A 189 -12.75 5.32 8.45
N LEU A 190 -12.77 5.75 7.19
CA LEU A 190 -11.59 6.27 6.50
C LEU A 190 -11.02 7.52 7.21
N GLU A 191 -11.87 8.44 7.69
CA GLU A 191 -11.43 9.61 8.47
C GLU A 191 -10.58 9.21 9.69
N LEU A 192 -11.05 8.22 10.45
CA LEU A 192 -10.33 7.71 11.61
C LEU A 192 -8.98 7.10 11.23
N TRP A 193 -8.90 6.44 10.08
CA TRP A 193 -7.67 5.83 9.61
C TRP A 193 -6.67 6.86 9.10
N LEU A 194 -7.11 7.80 8.26
CA LEU A 194 -6.27 8.85 7.70
C LEU A 194 -5.67 9.77 8.77
N SER A 195 -6.40 10.01 9.85
CA SER A 195 -5.97 10.85 10.97
C SER A 195 -5.09 10.13 11.99
N SER A 196 -4.83 8.83 11.84
CA SER A 196 -4.13 8.02 12.84
C SER A 196 -2.81 7.43 12.32
N ALA A 197 -1.84 7.28 13.22
CA ALA A 197 -0.51 6.76 12.88
C ALA A 197 -0.51 5.31 12.36
N ILE A 198 -1.56 4.53 12.67
CA ILE A 198 -1.71 3.13 12.27
C ILE A 198 -2.61 2.99 11.04
N GLY A 199 -3.52 3.93 10.80
CA GLY A 199 -4.46 3.81 9.70
C GLY A 199 -3.82 3.94 8.33
N GLU A 200 -2.68 4.62 8.25
CA GLU A 200 -1.77 4.55 7.11
C GLU A 200 -1.40 3.10 6.76
N ASP A 201 -0.92 2.32 7.73
CA ASP A 201 -0.49 0.93 7.49
C ASP A 201 -1.68 0.05 7.11
N VAL A 202 -2.83 0.22 7.78
CA VAL A 202 -4.03 -0.59 7.50
C VAL A 202 -4.55 -0.37 6.08
N VAL A 203 -4.56 0.89 5.63
CA VAL A 203 -5.01 1.23 4.28
C VAL A 203 -4.01 0.71 3.24
N SER A 204 -2.71 0.93 3.43
CA SER A 204 -1.66 0.41 2.54
C SER A 204 -1.70 -1.12 2.45
N MET A 205 -1.82 -1.82 3.59
CA MET A 205 -1.98 -3.28 3.60
C MET A 205 -3.19 -3.76 2.79
N GLY A 206 -4.34 -3.09 2.91
CA GLY A 206 -5.53 -3.44 2.15
C GLY A 206 -5.32 -3.36 0.63
N VAL A 207 -4.62 -2.31 0.19
CA VAL A 207 -4.28 -2.10 -1.23
C VAL A 207 -3.30 -3.15 -1.73
N VAL A 208 -2.21 -3.37 -1.00
CA VAL A 208 -1.19 -4.35 -1.37
C VAL A 208 -1.78 -5.77 -1.40
N PHE A 209 -2.68 -6.12 -0.47
CA PHE A 209 -3.37 -7.43 -0.50
C PHE A 209 -4.20 -7.64 -1.77
N ASP A 210 -4.88 -6.60 -2.26
CA ASP A 210 -5.60 -6.72 -3.52
C ASP A 210 -4.65 -6.92 -4.71
N SER A 211 -3.52 -6.21 -4.72
CA SER A 211 -2.46 -6.38 -5.72
C SER A 211 -1.91 -7.81 -5.71
N ILE A 212 -1.63 -8.37 -4.53
CA ILE A 212 -1.21 -9.77 -4.36
C ILE A 212 -2.27 -10.75 -4.89
N ARG A 213 -3.55 -10.52 -4.59
CA ARG A 213 -4.67 -11.35 -5.07
C ARG A 213 -4.70 -11.39 -6.60
N ARG A 214 -4.58 -10.22 -7.25
CA ARG A 214 -4.56 -10.11 -8.71
C ARG A 214 -3.34 -10.80 -9.33
N LEU A 215 -2.16 -10.61 -8.76
CA LEU A 215 -0.95 -11.29 -9.22
C LEU A 215 -1.04 -12.81 -9.06
N THR A 216 -1.62 -13.28 -7.96
CA THR A 216 -1.85 -14.72 -7.71
C THR A 216 -2.72 -15.33 -8.83
N LEU A 217 -3.85 -14.70 -9.15
CA LEU A 217 -4.73 -15.16 -10.24
C LEU A 217 -4.01 -15.16 -11.60
N ARG A 218 -3.11 -14.19 -11.82
CA ARG A 218 -2.33 -14.10 -13.07
C ARG A 218 -1.27 -15.20 -13.15
N LEU A 219 -0.60 -15.52 -12.04
CA LEU A 219 0.34 -16.64 -11.96
C LEU A 219 -0.37 -17.99 -12.19
N GLU A 220 -1.59 -18.16 -11.66
CA GLU A 220 -2.42 -19.33 -11.92
C GLU A 220 -2.74 -19.48 -13.41
N ALA A 221 -3.17 -18.40 -14.06
CA ALA A 221 -3.46 -18.40 -15.50
C ALA A 221 -2.22 -18.74 -16.33
N LEU A 222 -1.08 -18.11 -16.06
CA LEU A 222 0.19 -18.40 -16.75
C LEU A 222 0.65 -19.84 -16.54
N THR A 223 0.43 -20.40 -15.35
CA THR A 223 0.74 -21.80 -15.06
C THR A 223 -0.12 -22.74 -15.90
N GLN A 224 -1.42 -22.46 -16.03
CA GLN A 224 -2.34 -23.25 -16.87
C GLN A 224 -2.00 -23.14 -18.37
N GLU A 225 -1.73 -21.93 -18.85
CA GLU A 225 -1.36 -21.65 -20.26
C GLU A 225 -0.04 -22.32 -20.66
N SER A 226 0.89 -22.49 -19.72
CA SER A 226 2.20 -23.11 -19.98
C SER A 226 2.14 -24.60 -20.32
N GLY A 227 0.96 -25.24 -20.24
CA GLY A 227 0.73 -26.61 -20.68
C GLY A 227 1.60 -27.64 -19.95
N GLU A 228 1.84 -27.43 -18.65
CA GLU A 228 2.69 -28.27 -17.79
C GLU A 228 4.20 -28.22 -18.11
N ASN A 229 4.69 -27.17 -18.77
CA ASN A 229 6.13 -26.94 -18.80
C ASN A 229 6.63 -26.71 -17.36
N LEU A 230 7.35 -27.70 -16.84
CA LEU A 230 7.79 -27.76 -15.45
C LEU A 230 8.73 -26.62 -15.06
N ASP A 231 9.46 -26.03 -16.01
CA ASP A 231 10.36 -24.90 -15.74
C ASP A 231 9.55 -23.61 -15.50
N PHE A 232 8.52 -23.35 -16.31
CA PHE A 232 7.61 -22.23 -16.10
C PHE A 232 6.76 -22.42 -14.85
N ALA A 233 6.22 -23.63 -14.64
CA ALA A 233 5.47 -23.95 -13.44
C ALA A 233 6.32 -23.75 -12.17
N LYS A 234 7.57 -24.23 -12.17
CA LYS A 234 8.51 -24.00 -11.07
C LYS A 234 8.64 -22.50 -10.79
N ARG A 235 8.93 -21.67 -11.81
CA ARG A 235 9.06 -20.22 -11.63
C ARG A 235 7.81 -19.59 -11.02
N TYR A 236 6.62 -19.85 -11.57
CA TYR A 236 5.38 -19.21 -11.09
C TYR A 236 4.96 -19.68 -9.69
N TYR A 237 5.15 -20.96 -9.35
CA TYR A 237 4.96 -21.43 -7.98
C TYR A 237 5.99 -20.84 -7.03
N GLY A 238 7.21 -20.58 -7.49
CA GLY A 238 8.22 -19.86 -6.70
C GLY A 238 7.72 -18.46 -6.35
N MET A 239 7.22 -17.72 -7.35
CA MET A 239 6.70 -16.37 -7.15
C MET A 239 5.50 -16.37 -6.20
N LEU A 240 4.65 -17.41 -6.28
CA LEU A 240 3.55 -17.59 -5.34
C LEU A 240 4.05 -17.73 -3.89
N VAL A 241 5.17 -18.42 -3.66
CA VAL A 241 5.79 -18.49 -2.32
C VAL A 241 6.20 -17.10 -1.85
N ILE A 242 6.85 -16.31 -2.71
CA ILE A 242 7.29 -14.95 -2.36
C ILE A 242 6.10 -14.05 -2.04
N LEU A 243 4.99 -14.13 -2.80
CA LEU A 243 3.75 -13.40 -2.48
C LEU A 243 3.21 -13.74 -1.08
N HIS A 244 3.24 -15.02 -0.68
CA HIS A 244 2.82 -15.40 0.68
C HIS A 244 3.79 -14.88 1.75
N LYS A 245 5.11 -14.90 1.47
CA LYS A 245 6.12 -14.32 2.36
C LYS A 245 5.92 -12.83 2.57
N LEU A 246 5.57 -12.11 1.50
CA LEU A 246 5.25 -10.69 1.54
C LEU A 246 4.05 -10.42 2.46
N VAL A 247 2.96 -11.19 2.35
CA VAL A 247 1.81 -11.10 3.27
C VAL A 247 2.23 -11.27 4.73
N VAL A 248 3.03 -12.30 5.02
CA VAL A 248 3.53 -12.60 6.37
C VAL A 248 4.39 -11.43 6.89
N HIS A 249 5.32 -10.94 6.07
CA HIS A 249 6.22 -9.84 6.41
C HIS A 249 5.44 -8.56 6.77
N MET A 250 4.44 -8.19 5.97
CA MET A 250 3.60 -7.00 6.24
C MET A 250 2.83 -7.12 7.56
N GLN A 251 2.25 -8.29 7.84
CA GLN A 251 1.51 -8.54 9.07
C GLN A 251 2.41 -8.51 10.31
N GLU A 252 3.62 -9.08 10.21
CA GLU A 252 4.63 -9.02 11.28
C GLU A 252 5.13 -7.60 11.53
N GLY A 253 5.40 -6.84 10.48
CA GLY A 253 5.77 -5.43 10.55
C GLY A 253 4.71 -4.59 11.25
N PHE A 254 3.44 -4.77 10.88
CA PHE A 254 2.31 -4.11 11.54
C PHE A 254 2.25 -4.43 13.05
N ILE A 255 2.35 -5.70 13.42
CA ILE A 255 2.30 -6.13 14.83
C ILE A 255 3.47 -5.52 15.62
N THR A 256 4.67 -5.51 15.03
CA THR A 256 5.88 -4.96 15.64
C THR A 256 5.72 -3.47 15.88
N LYS A 257 5.32 -2.69 14.87
CA LYS A 257 5.07 -1.25 14.99
C LYS A 257 4.04 -0.94 16.08
N VAL A 258 2.95 -1.69 16.15
CA VAL A 258 1.94 -1.51 17.20
C VAL A 258 2.54 -1.75 18.60
N ASN A 259 3.27 -2.85 18.77
CA ASN A 259 3.82 -3.26 20.06
C ASN A 259 4.97 -2.37 20.54
N GLU A 260 5.86 -1.98 19.63
CA GLU A 260 7.13 -1.35 19.96
C GLU A 260 7.09 0.17 19.86
N GLU A 261 6.17 0.72 19.06
CA GLU A 261 6.06 2.16 18.88
C GLU A 261 4.75 2.73 19.40
N VAL A 262 3.61 2.21 18.93
CA VAL A 262 2.34 2.91 19.13
C VAL A 262 1.81 2.75 20.55
N LEU A 263 1.70 1.52 21.06
CA LEU A 263 1.24 1.27 22.43
C LEU A 263 2.15 1.95 23.47
N PRO A 264 3.50 1.89 23.36
CA PRO A 264 4.39 2.63 24.25
C PRO A 264 4.19 4.15 24.21
N LYS A 265 3.99 4.75 23.03
CA LYS A 265 3.70 6.19 22.90
C LYS A 265 2.39 6.58 23.60
N LEU A 266 1.33 5.78 23.43
CA LEU A 266 0.04 6.02 24.10
C LEU A 266 0.15 5.93 25.62
N GLN A 267 0.89 4.94 26.11
CA GLN A 267 1.19 4.82 27.53
C GLN A 267 1.96 6.05 28.05
N GLY A 268 2.94 6.53 27.29
CA GLY A 268 3.68 7.76 27.62
C GLY A 268 2.79 8.99 27.76
N PHE A 269 1.85 9.21 26.82
CA PHE A 269 0.90 10.32 26.90
C PHE A 269 -0.06 10.19 28.10
N ARG A 270 -0.43 8.96 28.46
CA ARG A 270 -1.27 8.70 29.62
C ARG A 270 -0.54 9.01 30.93
N ASP A 271 0.73 8.60 31.04
CA ASP A 271 1.57 8.87 32.20
C ASP A 271 1.82 10.38 32.38
N GLU A 272 2.04 11.11 31.28
CA GLU A 272 2.15 12.57 31.29
C GLU A 272 0.86 13.24 31.77
N ALA A 273 -0.31 12.81 31.26
CA ALA A 273 -1.59 13.33 31.71
C ALA A 273 -1.83 13.07 33.22
N ASP A 274 -1.46 11.90 33.72
CA ASP A 274 -1.54 11.57 35.15
C ASP A 274 -0.60 12.45 36.00
N ALA A 275 0.61 12.74 35.52
CA ALA A 275 1.53 13.67 36.17
C ALA A 275 0.96 15.09 36.23
N LEU A 276 0.37 15.59 35.13
CA LEU A 276 -0.27 16.91 35.07
C LEU A 276 -1.48 17.03 36.01
N ILE A 277 -2.26 15.96 36.14
CA ILE A 277 -3.38 15.90 37.09
C ILE A 277 -2.86 15.95 38.53
N ALA A 278 -1.84 15.15 38.86
CA ALA A 278 -1.25 15.12 40.19
C ALA A 278 -0.66 16.48 40.58
N GLU A 279 0.05 17.13 39.65
CA GLU A 279 0.62 18.45 39.82
C GLU A 279 -0.47 19.52 40.01
N SER A 280 -1.53 19.48 39.19
CA SER A 280 -2.65 20.39 39.34
C SER A 280 -3.32 20.25 40.72
N ARG A 281 -3.48 19.02 41.22
CA ARG A 281 -4.00 18.76 42.58
C ARG A 281 -3.07 19.30 43.67
N ARG A 282 -1.76 19.16 43.51
CA ARG A 282 -0.76 19.73 44.44
C ARG A 282 -0.86 21.25 44.50
N LEU A 283 -0.87 21.92 43.35
CA LEU A 283 -0.97 23.37 43.25
C LEU A 283 -2.28 23.91 43.85
N ILE A 284 -3.40 23.17 43.71
CA ILE A 284 -4.66 23.48 44.40
C ILE A 284 -4.48 23.43 45.92
N GLY A 285 -3.78 22.41 46.44
CA GLY A 285 -3.46 22.28 47.86
C GLY A 285 -2.60 23.41 48.42
N GLU A 286 -1.76 24.01 47.58
CA GLU A 286 -0.90 25.16 47.90
C GLU A 286 -1.64 26.52 47.85
N GLY A 287 -2.94 26.52 47.53
CA GLY A 287 -3.76 27.73 47.50
C GLY A 287 -3.72 28.50 46.18
N ASN A 288 -3.22 27.90 45.09
CA ASN A 288 -3.25 28.50 43.76
C ASN A 288 -4.69 28.53 43.19
N ASN A 289 -4.85 29.11 41.99
CA ASN A 289 -6.14 29.29 41.32
C ASN A 289 -6.86 27.95 41.08
N ARG A 290 -7.75 27.59 42.01
CA ARG A 290 -8.47 26.31 42.00
C ARG A 290 -9.32 26.13 40.75
N ALA A 291 -9.96 27.18 40.24
CA ALA A 291 -10.86 27.07 39.10
C ALA A 291 -10.11 26.68 37.82
N ALA A 292 -8.99 27.37 37.54
CA ALA A 292 -8.15 27.06 36.38
C ALA A 292 -7.52 25.66 36.48
N LEU A 293 -7.00 25.30 37.66
CA LEU A 293 -6.38 23.98 37.86
C LEU A 293 -7.40 22.84 37.80
N GLN A 294 -8.66 23.07 38.17
CA GLN A 294 -9.72 22.08 37.98
C GLN A 294 -10.03 21.87 36.49
N GLN A 295 -10.05 22.94 35.68
CA GLN A 295 -10.21 22.81 34.23
C GLN A 295 -9.06 22.01 33.60
N ASN A 296 -7.83 22.21 34.06
CA ASN A 296 -6.67 21.43 33.62
C ASN A 296 -6.82 19.94 33.97
N ILE A 297 -7.30 19.63 35.18
CA ILE A 297 -7.60 18.25 35.58
C ILE A 297 -8.66 17.65 34.65
N ASP A 298 -9.76 18.36 34.43
CA ASP A 298 -10.87 17.86 33.60
C ASP A 298 -10.45 17.62 32.15
N ALA A 299 -9.61 18.51 31.60
CA ALA A 299 -9.03 18.37 30.27
C ALA A 299 -8.11 17.13 30.18
N ASN A 300 -7.21 16.93 31.14
CA ASN A 300 -6.33 15.75 31.15
C ASN A 300 -7.09 14.44 31.38
N GLU A 301 -8.16 14.44 32.19
CA GLU A 301 -9.02 13.26 32.33
C GLU A 301 -9.80 12.96 31.03
N LEU A 302 -10.16 13.97 30.24
CA LEU A 302 -10.72 13.77 28.90
C LEU A 302 -9.68 13.17 27.95
N THR A 303 -8.46 13.70 27.94
CA THR A 303 -7.34 13.18 27.15
C THR A 303 -7.09 11.70 27.47
N LYS A 304 -7.05 11.33 28.76
CA LYS A 304 -6.89 9.91 29.16
C LYS A 304 -8.02 9.02 28.65
N ARG A 305 -9.28 9.49 28.67
CA ARG A 305 -10.40 8.72 28.12
C ARG A 305 -10.25 8.52 26.60
N ALA A 306 -9.78 9.54 25.88
CA ALA A 306 -9.52 9.43 24.44
C ALA A 306 -8.40 8.43 24.16
N ILE A 307 -7.29 8.47 24.92
CA ILE A 307 -6.19 7.52 24.81
C ILE A 307 -6.69 6.08 25.00
N VAL A 308 -7.47 5.82 26.06
CA VAL A 308 -8.03 4.48 26.33
C VAL A 308 -8.94 3.97 25.20
N LEU A 309 -9.72 4.85 24.58
CA LEU A 309 -10.54 4.47 23.42
C LEU A 309 -9.68 4.11 22.22
N TYR A 310 -8.62 4.87 21.96
CA TYR A 310 -7.71 4.61 20.86
C TYR A 310 -6.88 3.34 21.09
N GLU A 311 -6.36 3.10 22.30
CA GLU A 311 -5.69 1.85 22.70
C GLU A 311 -6.54 0.63 22.35
N ARG A 312 -7.85 0.64 22.68
CA ARG A 312 -8.77 -0.47 22.35
C ARG A 312 -8.90 -0.71 20.85
N ILE A 313 -8.92 0.35 20.05
CA ILE A 313 -8.98 0.25 18.58
C ILE A 313 -7.70 -0.43 18.10
N VAL A 314 -6.54 0.06 18.52
CA VAL A 314 -5.22 -0.46 18.15
C VAL A 314 -5.06 -1.92 18.55
N GLU A 315 -5.41 -2.28 19.78
CA GLU A 315 -5.34 -3.65 20.28
C GLU A 315 -6.27 -4.60 19.51
N SER A 316 -7.49 -4.16 19.23
CA SER A 316 -8.47 -4.94 18.44
C SER A 316 -7.93 -5.26 17.05
N GLN A 317 -7.28 -4.29 16.40
CA GLN A 317 -6.74 -4.46 15.06
C GLN A 317 -5.49 -5.34 15.07
N ARG A 318 -4.58 -5.13 16.02
CA ARG A 318 -3.46 -6.03 16.25
C ARG A 318 -3.92 -7.47 16.47
N HIS A 319 -5.00 -7.68 17.21
CA HIS A 319 -5.55 -9.02 17.42
C HIS A 319 -6.04 -9.66 16.11
N LYS A 320 -6.78 -8.92 15.28
CA LYS A 320 -7.24 -9.39 13.96
C LYS A 320 -6.07 -9.73 13.04
N VAL A 321 -5.07 -8.85 12.96
CA VAL A 321 -3.88 -9.07 12.12
C VAL A 321 -3.09 -10.28 12.62
N ASN A 322 -2.97 -10.47 13.94
CA ASN A 322 -2.30 -11.65 14.49
C ASN A 322 -3.04 -12.96 14.18
N GLN A 323 -4.37 -12.95 14.16
CA GLN A 323 -5.17 -14.12 13.71
C GLN A 323 -4.96 -14.40 12.21
N ALA A 324 -4.92 -13.35 11.39
CA ALA A 324 -4.65 -13.48 9.96
C ALA A 324 -3.23 -14.03 9.71
N LEU A 325 -2.24 -13.59 10.48
CA LEU A 325 -0.86 -14.06 10.42
C LEU A 325 -0.73 -15.58 10.64
N GLU A 326 -1.48 -16.14 11.57
CA GLU A 326 -1.51 -17.59 11.78
C GLU A 326 -2.06 -18.36 10.57
N VAL A 327 -2.98 -17.75 9.80
CA VAL A 327 -3.49 -18.32 8.55
C VAL A 327 -2.43 -18.17 7.45
N SER A 328 -1.90 -16.96 7.25
CA SER A 328 -0.94 -16.65 6.20
C SER A 328 0.34 -17.47 6.32
N ARG A 329 0.86 -17.72 7.54
CA ARG A 329 2.00 -18.64 7.75
C ARG A 329 1.71 -20.08 7.36
N ARG A 330 0.48 -20.56 7.56
CA ARG A 330 0.08 -21.90 7.11
C ARG A 330 -0.02 -21.97 5.59
N GLU A 331 -0.56 -20.93 4.96
CA GLU A 331 -0.65 -20.82 3.50
C GLU A 331 0.73 -20.71 2.86
N GLU A 332 1.64 -19.91 3.42
CA GLU A 332 3.05 -19.84 3.01
C GLU A 332 3.71 -21.22 3.06
N ALA A 333 3.52 -21.98 4.15
CA ALA A 333 4.07 -23.32 4.29
C ALA A 333 3.53 -24.29 3.22
N VAL A 334 2.23 -24.20 2.89
CA VAL A 334 1.60 -24.99 1.83
C VAL A 334 2.14 -24.60 0.45
N ALA A 335 2.27 -23.30 0.17
CA ALA A 335 2.85 -22.80 -1.07
C ALA A 335 4.31 -23.29 -1.22
N ALA A 336 5.11 -23.19 -0.16
CA ALA A 336 6.49 -23.66 -0.16
C ALA A 336 6.60 -25.17 -0.39
N ASN A 337 5.69 -25.96 0.19
CA ASN A 337 5.64 -27.41 -0.06
C ASN A 337 5.26 -27.74 -1.52
N THR A 338 4.26 -27.04 -2.05
CA THR A 338 3.81 -27.17 -3.45
C THR A 338 4.94 -26.86 -4.41
N TYR A 339 5.63 -25.75 -4.19
CA TYR A 339 6.82 -25.37 -4.94
C TYR A 339 7.89 -26.46 -4.92
N ARG A 340 8.23 -26.99 -3.74
CA ARG A 340 9.23 -28.07 -3.60
C ARG A 340 8.82 -29.32 -4.40
N THR A 341 7.54 -29.65 -4.43
CA THR A 341 6.99 -30.79 -5.18
C THR A 341 7.16 -30.59 -6.69
N VAL A 342 6.82 -29.40 -7.19
CA VAL A 342 6.98 -29.05 -8.61
C VAL A 342 8.47 -28.99 -8.99
N ALA A 343 9.31 -28.36 -8.18
CA ALA A 343 10.74 -28.27 -8.40
C ALA A 343 11.44 -29.66 -8.42
N LEU A 344 11.00 -30.58 -7.55
CA LEU A 344 11.49 -31.96 -7.56
C LEU A 344 11.09 -32.67 -8.86
N SER A 345 9.82 -32.52 -9.27
CA SER A 345 9.30 -33.13 -10.50
C SER A 345 10.02 -32.60 -11.75
N ALA A 346 10.31 -31.31 -11.79
CA ALA A 346 11.14 -30.68 -12.82
C ALA A 346 12.54 -31.29 -12.85
N SER A 347 13.19 -31.40 -11.69
CA SER A 347 14.56 -31.94 -11.57
C SER A 347 14.67 -33.40 -12.02
N VAL A 348 13.70 -34.24 -11.63
CA VAL A 348 13.61 -35.64 -12.08
C VAL A 348 13.41 -35.72 -13.59
N THR A 349 12.55 -34.88 -14.16
CA THR A 349 12.29 -34.84 -15.61
C THR A 349 13.53 -34.46 -16.40
N THR A 350 14.29 -33.47 -15.94
CA THR A 350 15.59 -33.08 -16.54
C THR A 350 16.58 -34.24 -16.50
N LEU A 351 16.73 -34.91 -15.35
CA LEU A 351 17.62 -36.07 -15.21
C LEU A 351 17.26 -37.22 -16.16
N ILE A 352 15.96 -37.51 -16.35
CA ILE A 352 15.50 -38.53 -17.29
C ILE A 352 15.84 -38.14 -18.73
N ARG A 353 15.59 -36.89 -19.13
CA ARG A 353 15.90 -36.38 -20.48
C ARG A 353 17.41 -36.46 -20.77
N ASP A 354 18.23 -36.04 -19.83
CA ASP A 354 19.70 -36.09 -19.96
C ASP A 354 20.20 -37.53 -20.07
N GLY A 355 19.62 -38.45 -19.30
CA GLY A 355 19.89 -39.88 -19.41
C GLY A 355 19.56 -40.44 -20.80
N ILE A 356 18.37 -40.15 -21.32
CA ILE A 356 17.94 -40.57 -22.67
C ILE A 356 18.90 -40.04 -23.74
N ASN A 357 19.21 -38.75 -23.72
CA ASN A 357 20.12 -38.11 -24.67
C ASN A 357 21.53 -38.72 -24.63
N THR A 358 22.02 -39.02 -23.42
CA THR A 358 23.32 -39.68 -23.22
C THR A 358 23.32 -41.10 -23.80
N PHE A 359 22.25 -41.87 -23.58
CA PHE A 359 22.09 -43.21 -24.15
C PHE A 359 21.99 -43.18 -25.68
N GLU A 360 21.23 -42.26 -26.26
CA GLU A 360 21.16 -42.08 -27.73
C GLU A 360 22.53 -41.72 -28.32
N THR A 361 23.26 -40.81 -27.68
CA THR A 361 24.61 -40.42 -28.10
C THR A 361 25.57 -41.62 -28.05
N LEU A 362 25.53 -42.42 -26.98
CA LEU A 362 26.33 -43.64 -26.85
C LEU A 362 25.93 -44.71 -27.89
N SER A 363 24.63 -44.86 -28.19
CA SER A 363 24.14 -45.77 -29.22
C SER A 363 24.65 -45.37 -30.61
N ASN A 364 24.71 -44.08 -30.90
CA ASN A 364 25.21 -43.54 -32.18
C ASN A 364 26.74 -43.60 -32.32
N LEU A 365 27.48 -43.82 -31.21
CA LEU A 365 28.94 -44.01 -31.18
C LEU A 365 29.36 -45.48 -31.40
N GLN A 366 28.43 -46.44 -31.41
CA GLN A 366 28.75 -47.82 -31.76
C GLN A 366 29.15 -47.90 -33.24
N VAL A 367 30.27 -48.58 -33.51
CA VAL A 367 30.76 -48.86 -34.87
C VAL A 367 29.62 -49.58 -35.63
N PRO A 368 29.26 -49.17 -36.86
CA PRO A 368 28.27 -49.91 -37.63
C PRO A 368 28.74 -51.36 -37.72
N ASP A 369 27.87 -52.30 -37.38
CA ASP A 369 28.15 -53.74 -37.51
C ASP A 369 28.76 -53.95 -38.90
N ALA A 370 29.98 -54.52 -38.93
CA ALA A 370 30.64 -54.85 -40.17
C ALA A 370 29.64 -55.69 -40.97
N ALA A 371 29.20 -55.18 -42.13
CA ALA A 371 28.26 -55.88 -42.99
C ALA A 371 28.71 -57.33 -43.07
N GLU A 372 27.89 -58.21 -42.50
CA GLU A 372 28.17 -59.64 -42.46
C GLU A 372 28.47 -60.06 -43.89
N PHE A 373 29.70 -60.55 -44.14
CA PHE A 373 30.10 -61.04 -45.45
C PHE A 373 29.29 -62.31 -45.75
N GLN A 374 28.08 -62.11 -46.26
CA GLN A 374 27.22 -63.19 -46.70
C GLN A 374 27.80 -63.73 -48.00
N ASN A 375 28.51 -64.84 -47.85
CA ASN A 375 29.20 -65.57 -48.89
C ASN A 375 28.20 -66.33 -49.80
N ALA A 376 27.24 -65.60 -50.37
CA ALA A 376 26.21 -66.13 -51.25
C ALA A 376 26.80 -66.67 -52.55
N GLU A 377 27.89 -66.07 -53.03
CA GLU A 377 28.59 -66.48 -54.24
C GLU A 377 29.33 -67.81 -54.05
N ILE A 378 29.95 -68.04 -52.89
CA ILE A 378 30.58 -69.35 -52.58
C ILE A 378 29.53 -70.46 -52.38
N ARG A 379 28.37 -70.17 -51.79
CA ARG A 379 27.28 -71.16 -51.68
C ARG A 379 26.71 -71.57 -53.04
N GLU A 380 26.59 -70.61 -53.97
CA GLU A 380 26.10 -70.88 -55.31
C GLU A 380 27.12 -71.67 -56.15
N GLU A 381 28.41 -71.38 -56.04
CA GLU A 381 29.45 -72.18 -56.70
C GLU A 381 29.55 -73.59 -56.12
N PHE A 382 29.37 -73.78 -54.81
CA PHE A 382 29.32 -75.11 -54.19
C PHE A 382 28.11 -75.93 -54.67
N ARG A 383 26.95 -75.27 -54.85
CA ARG A 383 25.73 -75.88 -55.40
C ARG A 383 25.91 -76.31 -56.86
N LYS A 384 26.56 -75.48 -57.68
CA LYS A 384 26.89 -75.81 -59.08
C LYS A 384 27.91 -76.96 -59.19
N LEU A 385 28.88 -77.03 -58.29
CA LEU A 385 29.85 -78.13 -58.22
C LEU A 385 29.16 -79.46 -57.85
N THR A 386 28.28 -79.43 -56.86
CA THR A 386 27.54 -80.62 -56.38
C THR A 386 26.61 -81.16 -57.48
N ALA A 387 25.88 -80.29 -58.17
CA ALA A 387 25.00 -80.69 -59.28
C ALA A 387 25.75 -81.28 -60.50
N ARG A 388 27.03 -80.90 -60.71
CA ARG A 388 27.86 -81.50 -61.77
C ARG A 388 28.42 -82.87 -61.39
N LEU A 389 28.69 -83.09 -60.11
CA LEU A 389 29.15 -84.37 -59.58
C LEU A 389 28.02 -85.40 -59.57
N GLU A 390 26.79 -85.00 -59.23
CA GLU A 390 25.60 -85.87 -59.26
C GLU A 390 25.12 -86.19 -60.68
N ALA A 391 25.55 -85.45 -61.69
CA ALA A 391 25.21 -85.69 -63.10
C ALA A 391 26.30 -86.50 -63.85
N SER A 392 27.33 -86.97 -63.15
CA SER A 392 28.44 -87.76 -63.72
C SER A 392 28.52 -89.19 -63.18
N ASP A 393 27.52 -89.62 -62.40
CA ASP A 393 27.17 -91.03 -62.11
C ASP A 393 25.77 -91.31 -62.71
#